data_AF-A0A1V4SBM8-F1
#
_entry.id   AF-A0A1V4SBM8-F1
#
_cell.length_a   1.000
_cell.length_b   1.000
_cell.length_c   1.000
_cell.angle_alpha   90.00
_cell.angle_beta   90.00
_cell.angle_gamma   90.00
#
_symmetry.space_group_name_H-M   'P 1'
#
loop_
_entity.id
_entity.type
_entity.pdbx_description
1 polymer ?
#
loop_
_entity_poly.entity_id
_entity_poly.type
_entity_poly.pdbx_seq_one_letter_code
_entity_poly.pdbx_strand_id
1 'polypeptide(L)'
;MKPSRRKAHWKNELVDAQTVLSKIRPGMSIFLSTGVAEPRTLVNSLMSSKDTNLEDLELVQLVSLGQAISAEDRYISRYRLKTFFSGWIASDAITEGRVDLIPSRFSKIPRLIESGIIRIDAA
;
A
#
# COMPACT_ATOMS: atom_id res chain seq x y z
N MET A 1 -31.80 10.15 9.38
CA MET A 1 -31.96 9.05 8.40
C MET A 1 -31.05 7.91 8.84
N LYS A 2 -31.58 6.77 9.33
CA LYS A 2 -30.75 5.62 9.72
C LYS A 2 -30.21 4.97 8.44
N PRO A 3 -28.91 4.66 8.32
CA PRO A 3 -28.41 3.97 7.13
C PRO A 3 -29.07 2.58 7.09
N SER A 4 -29.77 2.27 5.99
CA SER A 4 -30.33 0.95 5.79
C SER A 4 -29.17 -0.05 5.72
N ARG A 5 -29.11 -1.01 6.65
CA ARG A 5 -28.20 -2.15 6.56
C ARG A 5 -28.53 -2.94 5.29
N ARG A 6 -27.84 -2.68 4.18
CA ARG A 6 -27.76 -3.67 3.10
C ARG A 6 -27.17 -4.94 3.74
N LYS A 7 -27.87 -6.08 3.63
CA LYS A 7 -27.27 -7.37 3.93
C LYS A 7 -26.13 -7.55 2.92
N ALA A 8 -24.90 -7.23 3.33
CA ALA A 8 -23.74 -7.37 2.48
C ALA A 8 -23.59 -8.86 2.13
N HIS A 9 -23.66 -9.19 0.85
CA HIS A 9 -23.37 -10.52 0.33
C HIS A 9 -21.84 -10.71 0.25
N TRP A 10 -21.15 -10.58 1.39
CA TRP A 10 -19.68 -10.62 1.48
C TRP A 10 -19.08 -11.89 0.87
N LYS A 11 -19.84 -13.00 0.87
CA LYS A 11 -19.44 -14.27 0.23
C LYS A 11 -19.18 -14.13 -1.26
N ASN A 12 -19.88 -13.22 -1.93
CA ASN A 12 -19.70 -12.95 -3.37
C ASN A 12 -18.49 -12.04 -3.64
N GLU A 13 -17.94 -11.41 -2.60
CA GLU A 13 -16.74 -10.58 -2.66
C GLU A 13 -15.47 -11.37 -2.31
N LEU A 14 -15.62 -12.63 -1.88
CA LEU A 14 -14.50 -13.54 -1.68
C LEU A 14 -13.84 -13.86 -3.01
N VAL A 15 -12.56 -13.53 -3.10
CA VAL A 15 -11.69 -13.81 -4.24
C VAL A 15 -10.33 -14.26 -3.73
N ASP A 16 -9.62 -15.02 -4.55
CA ASP A 16 -8.23 -15.33 -4.30
C ASP A 16 -7.32 -14.12 -4.59
N ALA A 17 -6.08 -14.17 -4.10
CA ALA A 17 -5.12 -13.10 -4.27
C ALA A 17 -4.77 -12.83 -5.74
N GLN A 18 -4.68 -13.86 -6.59
CA GLN A 18 -4.32 -13.70 -8.00
C GLN A 18 -5.40 -12.95 -8.77
N THR A 19 -6.67 -13.20 -8.46
CA THR A 19 -7.80 -12.42 -8.99
C THR A 19 -7.68 -10.94 -8.64
N VAL A 20 -7.21 -10.59 -7.43
CA VAL A 20 -6.96 -9.19 -7.05
C VAL A 20 -5.75 -8.62 -7.81
N LEU A 21 -4.63 -9.34 -7.86
CA LEU A 21 -3.40 -8.90 -8.53
C LEU A 21 -3.61 -8.65 -10.02
N SER A 22 -4.46 -9.44 -10.70
CA SER A 22 -4.78 -9.26 -12.12
C SER A 22 -5.48 -7.94 -12.44
N LYS A 23 -6.07 -7.26 -11.44
CA LYS A 23 -6.74 -5.97 -11.59
C LYS A 23 -5.81 -4.78 -11.41
N ILE A 24 -4.62 -5.00 -10.86
CA ILE A 24 -3.60 -3.98 -10.68
C ILE A 24 -2.96 -3.69 -12.04
N ARG A 25 -2.66 -2.42 -12.28
CA ARG A 25 -2.03 -1.93 -13.50
C ARG A 25 -0.74 -1.21 -13.15
N PRO A 26 0.24 -1.17 -14.06
CA PRO A 26 1.45 -0.39 -13.85
C PRO A 26 1.15 1.08 -13.55
N GLY A 27 1.93 1.70 -12.66
CA GLY A 27 1.76 3.10 -12.28
C GLY A 27 0.69 3.36 -11.20
N MET A 28 0.00 2.33 -10.69
CA MET A 28 -1.02 2.51 -9.64
C MET A 28 -0.40 2.85 -8.30
N SER A 29 -1.06 3.76 -7.57
CA SER A 29 -0.77 4.02 -6.16
C SER A 29 -1.73 3.26 -5.25
N ILE A 30 -1.21 2.38 -4.41
CA ILE A 30 -1.97 1.44 -3.59
C ILE A 30 -1.74 1.75 -2.12
N PHE A 31 -2.81 2.06 -1.42
CA PHE A 31 -2.76 2.23 0.03
C PHE A 31 -2.78 0.85 0.71
N LEU A 32 -1.79 0.58 1.55
CA LEU A 32 -1.74 -0.63 2.37
C LEU A 32 -1.99 -0.25 3.82
N SER A 33 -2.97 -0.92 4.43
CA SER A 33 -3.19 -0.84 5.87
C SER A 33 -1.93 -1.24 6.64
N THR A 34 -1.78 -0.71 7.85
CA THR A 34 -0.52 -0.77 8.60
C THR A 34 -0.66 -1.47 9.95
N GLY A 35 0.45 -2.03 10.44
CA GLY A 35 0.47 -2.75 11.73
C GLY A 35 -0.39 -4.00 11.71
N VAL A 36 -1.24 -4.18 12.71
CA VAL A 36 -2.09 -5.38 12.83
C VAL A 36 -3.13 -5.52 11.71
N ALA A 37 -3.42 -4.43 11.00
CA ALA A 37 -4.35 -4.42 9.87
C ALA A 37 -3.67 -4.66 8.52
N GLU A 38 -2.35 -4.88 8.48
CA GLU A 38 -1.63 -5.15 7.23
C GLU A 38 -2.16 -6.43 6.56
N PRO A 39 -2.59 -6.38 5.27
CA PRO A 39 -3.11 -7.53 4.55
C PRO A 39 -1.97 -8.45 4.08
N ARG A 40 -1.36 -9.17 5.03
CA ARG A 40 -0.14 -9.98 4.82
C ARG A 40 -0.22 -10.94 3.63
N THR A 41 -1.36 -11.61 3.43
CA THR A 41 -1.53 -12.52 2.29
C THR A 41 -1.38 -11.78 0.96
N LEU A 42 -2.01 -10.61 0.82
CA LEU A 42 -1.92 -9.80 -0.39
C LEU A 42 -0.50 -9.27 -0.60
N VAL A 43 0.14 -8.75 0.45
CA VAL A 43 1.52 -8.25 0.38
C VAL A 43 2.48 -9.37 -0.05
N ASN A 44 2.38 -10.55 0.56
CA ASN A 44 3.23 -11.69 0.19
C ASN A 44 3.00 -12.15 -1.25
N SER A 45 1.75 -12.20 -1.71
CA SER A 45 1.41 -12.53 -3.09
C SER A 45 1.95 -11.49 -4.07
N LEU A 46 1.83 -10.19 -3.75
CA LEU A 46 2.37 -9.09 -4.56
C LEU A 46 3.90 -9.19 -4.70
N MET A 47 4.60 -9.37 -3.58
CA MET A 47 6.08 -9.46 -3.58
C MET A 47 6.58 -10.73 -4.29
N SER A 48 5.86 -11.85 -4.17
CA SER A 48 6.25 -13.12 -4.82
C SER A 48 5.91 -13.17 -6.31
N SER A 49 4.99 -12.32 -6.77
CA SER A 49 4.57 -12.32 -8.16
C SER A 49 5.66 -11.81 -9.10
N LYS A 50 5.65 -12.37 -10.32
CA LYS A 50 6.50 -12.00 -11.45
C LYS A 50 5.68 -11.43 -12.61
N ASP A 51 4.41 -11.13 -12.36
CA ASP A 51 3.52 -10.62 -13.40
C ASP A 51 3.94 -9.21 -13.80
N THR A 52 4.03 -8.97 -15.11
CA THR A 52 4.54 -7.70 -15.67
C THR A 52 3.58 -6.53 -15.48
N ASN A 53 2.33 -6.78 -15.09
CA ASN A 53 1.39 -5.71 -14.73
C ASN A 53 1.65 -5.11 -13.34
N LEU A 54 2.57 -5.70 -12.56
CA LEU A 54 2.92 -5.30 -11.19
C LEU A 54 4.26 -4.55 -11.17
N GLU A 55 4.41 -3.59 -12.08
CA GLU A 55 5.59 -2.74 -12.23
C GLU A 55 5.22 -1.28 -11.98
N ASP A 56 6.21 -0.46 -11.60
CA ASP A 56 6.02 0.98 -11.33
C ASP A 56 4.89 1.28 -10.34
N LEU A 57 4.74 0.46 -9.30
CA LEU A 57 3.68 0.66 -8.31
C LEU A 57 4.18 1.52 -7.15
N GLU A 58 3.32 2.42 -6.67
CA GLU A 58 3.55 3.12 -5.41
C GLU A 58 2.80 2.39 -4.29
N LEU A 59 3.51 2.00 -3.24
CA LEU A 59 2.89 1.43 -2.04
C LEU A 59 2.86 2.50 -0.96
N VAL A 60 1.68 2.88 -0.49
CA VAL A 60 1.51 3.94 0.50
C VAL A 60 1.13 3.32 1.85
N GLN A 61 1.95 3.55 2.88
CA GLN A 61 1.69 3.09 4.25
C GLN A 61 1.75 4.28 5.24
N LEU A 62 0.90 4.26 6.26
CA LEU A 62 0.97 5.26 7.35
C LEU A 62 2.21 5.07 8.24
N VAL A 63 2.39 3.84 8.74
CA VAL A 63 3.50 3.40 9.57
C VAL A 63 3.97 2.04 9.04
N SER A 64 5.15 1.98 8.45
CA SER A 64 5.68 0.73 7.92
C SER A 64 6.44 -0.04 9.02
N LEU A 65 6.09 -1.31 9.23
CA LEU A 65 6.51 -2.12 10.40
C LEU A 65 7.40 -3.32 10.05
N GLY A 66 8.09 -3.29 8.91
CA GLY A 66 9.32 -4.07 8.73
C GLY A 66 9.32 -5.11 7.61
N GLN A 67 8.19 -5.70 7.20
CA GLN A 67 8.20 -6.65 6.07
C GLN A 67 8.16 -5.95 4.70
N ALA A 68 7.46 -4.82 4.57
CA ALA A 68 7.56 -3.98 3.37
C ALA A 68 8.91 -3.24 3.26
N ILE A 69 9.64 -3.10 4.38
CA ILE A 69 10.95 -2.43 4.47
C ILE A 69 12.10 -3.43 4.27
N SER A 70 11.87 -4.73 4.48
CA SER A 70 12.79 -5.79 4.01
C SER A 70 12.70 -5.99 2.50
N ALA A 71 12.48 -4.90 1.75
CA ALA A 71 12.79 -4.84 0.35
C ALA A 71 14.29 -5.14 0.22
N GLU A 72 14.62 -6.42 0.16
CA GLU A 72 15.81 -6.89 -0.48
C GLU A 72 15.89 -6.14 -1.82
N ASP A 73 17.08 -5.67 -2.19
CA ASP A 73 17.33 -4.78 -3.33
C ASP A 73 16.67 -5.23 -4.65
N ARG A 74 16.25 -6.49 -4.71
CA ARG A 74 15.52 -7.16 -5.78
C ARG A 74 14.17 -6.52 -6.16
N TYR A 75 13.52 -5.78 -5.26
CA TYR A 75 12.16 -5.26 -5.49
C TYR A 75 12.07 -3.74 -5.69
N ILE A 76 13.15 -3.01 -5.44
CA ILE A 76 13.22 -1.54 -5.57
C ILE A 76 12.86 -1.09 -6.99
N SER A 77 13.06 -1.94 -8.00
CA SER A 77 12.71 -1.62 -9.39
C SER A 77 11.23 -1.73 -9.74
N ARG A 78 10.42 -2.47 -8.97
CA ARG A 78 8.98 -2.69 -9.26
C ARG A 78 8.04 -1.91 -8.36
N TYR A 79 8.49 -1.63 -7.13
CA TYR A 79 7.67 -0.99 -6.11
C TYR A 79 8.44 0.17 -5.47
N ARG A 80 7.75 1.30 -5.28
CA ARG A 80 8.25 2.44 -4.51
C ARG A 80 7.40 2.62 -3.26
N LEU A 81 8.00 2.41 -2.09
CA LEU A 81 7.32 2.62 -0.81
C LEU A 81 7.29 4.11 -0.48
N LYS A 82 6.11 4.63 -0.16
CA LYS A 82 5.90 5.96 0.41
C LYS A 82 5.32 5.82 1.82
N THR A 83 5.88 6.56 2.77
CA THR A 83 5.45 6.53 4.17
C THR A 83 5.24 7.93 4.72
N PHE A 84 4.34 8.05 5.70
CA PHE A 84 4.15 9.30 6.46
C PHE A 84 4.92 9.33 7.77
N PHE A 85 5.62 8.22 8.09
CA PHE A 85 6.30 8.05 9.37
C PHE A 85 7.76 7.66 9.16
N SER A 86 8.66 8.50 9.70
CA SER A 86 10.12 8.36 9.63
C SER A 86 10.71 7.71 10.88
N GLY A 87 9.97 6.83 11.56
CA GLY A 87 10.47 6.14 12.75
C GLY A 87 11.71 5.30 12.46
N TRP A 88 12.34 4.80 13.52
CA TRP A 88 13.66 4.17 13.48
C TRP A 88 13.81 3.10 12.37
N ILE A 89 12.77 2.30 12.15
CA ILE A 89 12.78 1.21 11.15
C ILE A 89 12.88 1.72 9.70
N ALA A 90 12.33 2.90 9.40
CA ALA A 90 12.32 3.45 8.04
C ALA A 90 13.46 4.46 7.79
N SER A 91 14.14 4.94 8.83
CA SER A 91 15.07 6.07 8.75
C SER A 91 16.23 5.81 7.79
N ASP A 92 16.86 4.63 7.85
CA ASP A 92 18.00 4.29 6.99
C ASP A 92 17.56 4.15 5.53
N ALA A 93 16.45 3.44 5.29
CA ALA A 93 15.90 3.26 3.95
C ALA A 93 15.43 4.59 3.30
N ILE A 94 14.94 5.53 4.10
CA ILE A 94 14.63 6.90 3.65
C ILE A 94 15.93 7.64 3.29
N THR A 95 16.95 7.57 4.15
CA THR A 95 18.24 8.25 3.95
C THR A 95 18.96 7.73 2.71
N GLU A 96 18.86 6.44 2.44
CA GLU A 96 19.42 5.77 1.26
C GLU A 96 18.58 5.97 -0.01
N GLY A 97 17.45 6.68 0.06
CA GLY A 97 16.57 6.97 -1.08
C GLY A 97 15.71 5.80 -1.57
N ARG A 98 15.69 4.69 -0.82
CA ARG A 98 14.87 3.50 -1.12
C ARG A 98 13.40 3.68 -0.79
N VAL A 99 13.08 4.60 0.14
CA VAL A 99 11.72 4.90 0.60
C VAL A 99 11.49 6.41 0.56
N ASP A 100 10.31 6.82 0.07
CA ASP A 100 9.89 8.23 0.13
C ASP A 100 9.19 8.55 1.43
N LEU A 101 9.66 9.59 2.12
CA LEU A 101 8.94 10.18 3.23
C LEU A 101 8.03 11.31 2.74
N ILE A 102 6.74 11.23 3.06
CA ILE A 102 5.77 12.29 2.88
C ILE A 102 5.56 12.99 4.23
N PRO A 103 6.21 14.15 4.49
CA PRO A 103 6.07 14.84 5.77
C PRO A 103 4.66 15.42 5.90
N SER A 104 3.85 14.86 6.80
CA SER A 104 2.51 15.35 7.10
C SER A 104 2.07 14.99 8.51
N ARG A 105 1.17 15.79 9.08
CA ARG A 105 0.50 15.42 10.33
C ARG A 105 -0.53 14.33 10.03
N PHE A 106 -0.63 13.30 10.87
CA PHE A 106 -1.61 12.22 10.69
C PHE A 106 -3.05 12.73 10.47
N SER A 107 -3.45 13.78 11.21
CA SER A 107 -4.77 14.40 11.07
C SER A 107 -5.03 15.08 9.72
N LYS A 108 -3.99 15.36 8.94
CA LYS A 108 -4.10 15.97 7.60
C LYS A 108 -4.15 14.93 6.48
N ILE A 109 -3.72 13.70 6.72
CA ILE A 109 -3.62 12.66 5.68
C ILE A 109 -4.95 12.38 4.99
N PRO A 110 -6.10 12.22 5.70
CA PRO A 110 -7.38 12.01 5.02
C PRO A 110 -7.69 13.09 4.00
N ARG A 111 -7.47 14.37 4.37
CA ARG A 111 -7.68 15.51 3.46
C ARG A 111 -6.72 15.51 2.27
N LEU A 112 -5.47 15.06 2.43
CA LEU A 112 -4.51 14.96 1.33
C LEU A 112 -4.95 13.89 0.30
N ILE A 113 -5.54 12.79 0.77
CA ILE A 113 -6.09 11.74 -0.08
C ILE A 113 -7.38 12.23 -0.76
N GLU A 114 -8.32 12.78 0.00
CA GLU A 114 -9.60 13.29 -0.51
C GLU A 114 -9.43 14.41 -1.56
N SER A 115 -8.40 15.25 -1.41
CA SER A 115 -8.07 16.31 -2.37
C SER A 115 -7.30 15.82 -3.60
N GLY A 116 -6.90 14.55 -3.65
CA GLY A 116 -6.12 13.97 -4.74
C GLY A 116 -4.65 14.39 -4.77
N ILE A 117 -4.18 15.17 -3.79
CA ILE A 117 -2.74 15.51 -3.64
C ILE A 117 -1.94 14.22 -3.46
N ILE A 118 -2.49 13.30 -2.66
CA ILE A 118 -1.98 11.94 -2.53
C ILE A 118 -2.99 11.04 -3.22
N ARG A 119 -2.71 10.73 -4.48
CA ARG A 119 -3.54 9.85 -5.28
C ARG A 119 -3.45 8.44 -4.74
N ILE A 120 -4.61 7.79 -4.55
CA ILE A 120 -4.72 6.37 -4.22
C ILE A 120 -5.70 5.76 -5.22
N ASP A 121 -5.23 4.80 -6.01
CA ASP A 121 -6.04 4.09 -7.02
C ASP A 121 -6.67 2.81 -6.46
N ALA A 122 -6.11 2.23 -5.39
CA ALA A 122 -6.67 1.07 -4.68
C ALA A 122 -6.30 1.08 -3.19
N ALA A 123 -7.13 0.47 -2.33
CA ALA A 123 -6.91 0.34 -0.88
C ALA A 123 -7.53 -0.96 -0.33
#